data_AF-A0A2P6QHS8-F1
#
_entry.id   AF-A0A2P6QHS8-F1
#
_cell.length_a   1.000
_cell.length_b   1.000
_cell.length_c   1.000
_cell.angle_alpha   90.00
_cell.angle_beta   90.00
_cell.angle_gamma   90.00
#
_symmetry.space_group_name_H-M   'P 1'
#
loop_
_entity.id
_entity.type
_entity.pdbx_description
1 polymer ?
#
loop_
_entity_poly.entity_id
_entity_poly.type
_entity_poly.pdbx_seq_one_letter_code
_entity_poly.pdbx_strand_id
1 'polypeptide(L)'
;MANLWKLLQPPGALLKPENLRGLHITPDISHLGVHKYTLPVTHSPLLSPIFNKTKPPYLFPLSLHTIKMASMASTLAAFSLSTKLQKPSLLESSFHGVPVARVQPLKAVSSNGHGLSVSMSDGGSTSAYDLSNFKFEPIKESIVSREMTRRYMTDMITYADTDVVIVGAGAAGLSCAWELSKNPDVQVAIIEQSVGPGGGAWLGGQLFSAMVVRKPAHHFLNELGIDYDEKDDYVVIKHAALFTSTIMSKLLARPNVKLFNAVASEDLIIKGGRVAGVVTNWALVSMNHDTQSCMDPNVMESKVVVSSCGHDGPMGATGVKRLRSVGMIESVPGMTALDMNAAEDAIVKLTREIVPGMIVTGMEVAEIDGSPRMGPTFGAMMISGQKAAHLALKALGLPNALDGSYVGGIQPELILAAADSAA
;
A
#
# COMPACT_ATOMS: atom_id res chain seq x y z
N MET A 1 38.81 -19.07 -22.69
CA MET A 1 39.23 -17.65 -22.76
C MET A 1 38.05 -16.80 -22.26
N ALA A 2 37.72 -16.64 -20.98
CA ALA A 2 38.48 -16.39 -19.75
C ALA A 2 39.27 -15.07 -19.77
N ASN A 3 38.62 -13.97 -19.39
CA ASN A 3 39.27 -12.78 -18.85
C ASN A 3 38.60 -12.44 -17.52
N LEU A 4 39.27 -12.91 -16.47
CA LEU A 4 39.01 -12.71 -15.06
C LEU A 4 40.07 -11.70 -14.55
N TRP A 5 39.63 -10.75 -13.72
CA TRP A 5 40.35 -10.25 -12.55
C TRP A 5 41.82 -9.80 -12.70
N LYS A 6 42.05 -8.49 -12.75
CA LYS A 6 43.30 -7.86 -12.33
C LYS A 6 43.02 -6.56 -11.59
N LEU A 7 43.00 -6.62 -10.25
CA LEU A 7 44.01 -5.95 -9.41
C LEU A 7 43.72 -6.22 -7.92
N LEU A 8 44.55 -7.08 -7.31
CA LEU A 8 44.83 -7.08 -5.87
C LEU A 8 46.26 -6.52 -5.69
N GLN A 9 46.43 -5.79 -4.59
CA GLN A 9 47.49 -4.87 -4.12
C GLN A 9 48.90 -5.48 -3.87
N PRO A 10 49.85 -4.84 -3.14
CA PRO A 10 50.55 -3.53 -3.27
C PRO A 10 52.10 -3.71 -3.33
N PRO A 11 52.92 -2.65 -3.20
CA PRO A 11 53.80 -2.62 -2.01
C PRO A 11 53.91 -1.23 -1.36
N GLY A 12 54.10 -1.23 -0.04
CA GLY A 12 54.26 -0.03 0.77
C GLY A 12 55.70 0.47 0.89
N ALA A 13 55.84 1.71 1.33
CA ALA A 13 56.94 2.19 2.18
C ALA A 13 56.50 3.49 2.89
N LEU A 14 56.79 3.51 4.19
CA LEU A 14 56.54 4.58 5.17
C LEU A 14 57.27 5.88 4.86
N LEU A 15 56.63 7.04 5.05
CA LEU A 15 57.25 8.24 5.62
C LEU A 15 56.19 9.06 6.40
N LYS A 16 56.55 9.46 7.63
CA LYS A 16 55.80 10.34 8.56
C LYS A 16 56.25 11.81 8.40
N PRO A 17 55.52 12.79 8.99
CA PRO A 17 55.44 14.17 8.51
C PRO A 17 56.33 15.14 9.27
N GLU A 18 56.88 16.16 8.59
CA GLU A 18 57.47 17.34 9.23
C GLU A 18 57.23 18.63 8.42
N ASN A 19 57.09 19.72 9.17
CA ASN A 19 57.14 21.15 8.80
C ASN A 19 55.83 21.90 8.47
N LEU A 20 55.16 22.29 9.56
CA LEU A 20 54.41 23.54 9.70
C LEU A 20 55.35 24.74 9.86
N ARG A 21 55.14 25.78 9.04
CA ARG A 21 55.44 27.24 9.19
C ARG A 21 55.34 27.80 7.77
N GLY A 22 54.38 28.62 7.37
CA GLY A 22 53.85 29.81 8.02
C GLY A 22 54.01 30.94 7.00
N LEU A 23 52.94 31.35 6.32
CA LEU A 23 52.86 32.67 5.72
C LEU A 23 51.38 33.11 5.68
N HIS A 24 51.09 34.10 6.51
CA HIS A 24 49.90 34.93 6.45
C HIS A 24 49.83 35.66 5.11
N ILE A 25 48.69 35.58 4.42
CA ILE A 25 48.25 36.62 3.49
C ILE A 25 46.75 36.84 3.70
N THR A 26 46.40 38.05 4.12
CA THR A 26 45.05 38.62 4.23
C THR A 26 44.42 38.84 2.85
N PRO A 27 43.07 38.79 2.72
CA PRO A 27 42.41 38.96 1.43
C PRO A 27 42.29 40.44 1.07
N ASP A 28 42.75 40.82 -0.12
CA ASP A 28 42.46 42.13 -0.70
C ASP A 28 41.33 42.00 -1.73
N ILE A 29 40.25 42.73 -1.47
CA ILE A 29 39.05 42.83 -2.29
C ILE A 29 39.14 44.16 -3.03
N SER A 30 39.62 44.13 -4.27
CA SER A 30 39.27 45.14 -5.26
C SER A 30 39.73 44.69 -6.64
N HIS A 31 38.79 44.28 -7.49
CA HIS A 31 38.61 44.86 -8.83
C HIS A 31 37.37 44.26 -9.47
N LEU A 32 36.35 45.12 -9.59
CA LEU A 32 35.16 44.94 -10.41
C LEU A 32 35.55 44.81 -11.88
N GLY A 33 35.12 43.71 -12.52
CA GLY A 33 35.20 43.50 -13.96
C GLY A 33 34.01 42.66 -14.41
N VAL A 34 32.93 43.34 -14.78
CA VAL A 34 31.69 42.76 -15.31
C VAL A 34 31.96 42.19 -16.70
N HIS A 35 31.90 40.87 -16.87
CA HIS A 35 31.75 40.25 -18.19
C HIS A 35 30.42 39.49 -18.30
N LYS A 36 29.48 40.16 -18.98
CA LYS A 36 28.23 39.58 -19.51
C LYS A 36 28.58 38.58 -20.61
N TYR A 37 28.24 37.31 -20.43
CA TYR A 37 28.11 36.38 -21.56
C TYR A 37 26.75 36.61 -22.22
N THR A 38 26.78 37.13 -23.44
CA THR A 38 25.60 37.37 -24.28
C THR A 38 25.68 36.38 -25.45
N LEU A 39 24.65 35.55 -25.62
CA LEU A 39 24.47 34.64 -26.75
C LEU A 39 24.16 35.45 -28.03
N PRO A 40 24.65 35.05 -29.21
CA PRO A 40 24.29 35.72 -30.46
C PRO A 40 22.90 35.27 -30.93
N VAL A 41 21.98 36.24 -30.99
CA VAL A 41 20.71 36.16 -31.72
C VAL A 41 20.95 36.69 -33.12
N THR A 42 20.65 35.88 -34.14
CA THR A 42 20.61 36.31 -35.54
C THR A 42 19.19 36.76 -35.90
N HIS A 43 19.07 38.00 -36.39
CA HIS A 43 17.83 38.57 -36.92
C HIS A 43 17.72 38.35 -38.44
N SER A 44 16.51 38.04 -38.91
CA SER A 44 16.02 38.34 -40.27
C SER A 44 14.48 38.51 -40.23
N PRO A 45 13.87 39.27 -41.15
CA PRO A 45 12.81 40.21 -40.79
C PRO A 45 11.37 39.78 -41.11
N LEU A 46 10.47 40.37 -40.32
CA LEU A 46 9.06 40.77 -40.53
C LEU A 46 8.37 40.42 -41.87
N LEU A 47 7.25 39.70 -41.76
CA LEU A 47 6.06 39.84 -42.63
C LEU A 47 4.79 39.80 -41.77
N SER A 48 3.90 40.75 -42.04
CA SER A 48 2.65 41.08 -41.36
C SER A 48 1.47 40.16 -41.72
N PRO A 49 0.39 40.13 -40.90
CA PRO A 49 -0.83 39.38 -41.22
C PRO A 49 -1.81 40.23 -42.05
N ILE A 50 -2.23 39.72 -43.21
CA ILE A 50 -3.31 40.31 -44.02
C ILE A 50 -4.63 39.61 -43.69
N PHE A 51 -5.58 40.40 -43.19
CA PHE A 51 -7.00 40.11 -43.17
C PHE A 51 -7.55 40.03 -44.60
N ASN A 52 -8.35 39.01 -44.92
CA ASN A 52 -9.42 39.20 -45.89
C ASN A 52 -10.65 38.29 -45.61
N LYS A 53 -11.82 38.92 -45.55
CA LYS A 53 -13.16 38.32 -45.45
C LYS A 53 -13.72 38.11 -46.85
N THR A 54 -14.39 36.98 -47.13
CA THR A 54 -15.74 36.88 -47.78
C THR A 54 -16.13 35.41 -48.15
N LYS A 55 -17.20 34.90 -47.48
CA LYS A 55 -18.37 34.03 -47.86
C LYS A 55 -18.36 33.11 -49.13
N PRO A 56 -19.31 32.14 -49.30
CA PRO A 56 -20.16 31.32 -48.40
C PRO A 56 -20.13 29.78 -48.75
N PRO A 57 -20.95 28.88 -48.14
CA PRO A 57 -20.78 27.43 -48.26
C PRO A 57 -21.61 26.78 -49.38
N TYR A 58 -21.10 25.68 -49.94
CA TYR A 58 -21.80 24.83 -50.89
C TYR A 58 -22.59 23.72 -50.19
N LEU A 59 -23.91 23.72 -50.46
CA LEU A 59 -24.88 22.66 -50.22
C LEU A 59 -24.75 21.58 -51.30
N PHE A 60 -24.86 20.30 -50.93
CA PHE A 60 -25.32 19.20 -51.82
C PHE A 60 -26.03 18.13 -50.95
N PRO A 61 -26.95 17.32 -51.53
CA PRO A 61 -28.28 17.13 -50.96
C PRO A 61 -28.50 15.73 -50.38
N LEU A 62 -29.45 15.63 -49.44
CA LEU A 62 -30.09 14.38 -49.06
C LEU A 62 -30.93 13.85 -50.22
N SER A 63 -30.69 12.60 -50.62
CA SER A 63 -31.62 11.80 -51.43
C SER A 63 -32.36 10.83 -50.51
N LEU A 64 -33.65 11.10 -50.30
CA LEU A 64 -34.62 10.15 -49.78
C LEU A 64 -34.79 9.01 -50.79
N HIS A 65 -34.58 7.77 -50.38
CA HIS A 65 -35.17 6.61 -51.03
C HIS A 65 -36.19 5.97 -50.09
N THR A 66 -37.46 6.20 -50.41
CA THR A 66 -38.61 5.47 -49.88
C THR A 66 -38.63 4.07 -50.49
N ILE A 67 -38.48 3.02 -49.69
CA ILE A 67 -38.92 1.67 -50.09
C ILE A 67 -39.79 1.08 -48.99
N LYS A 68 -40.96 0.64 -49.43
CA LYS A 68 -42.14 0.16 -48.71
C LYS A 68 -41.84 -1.09 -47.88
N MET A 69 -42.56 -1.22 -46.77
CA MET A 69 -42.82 -2.49 -46.10
C MET A 69 -43.41 -3.52 -47.07
N ALA A 70 -42.88 -4.74 -47.02
CA ALA A 70 -43.59 -5.94 -47.46
C ALA A 70 -43.51 -6.97 -46.32
N SER A 71 -44.66 -7.24 -45.72
CA SER A 71 -44.88 -8.37 -44.82
C SER A 71 -44.87 -9.65 -45.66
N MET A 72 -44.03 -10.61 -45.31
CA MET A 72 -44.12 -11.98 -45.78
C MET A 72 -43.98 -12.89 -44.56
N ALA A 73 -45.11 -13.46 -44.16
CA ALA A 73 -45.21 -14.52 -43.18
C ALA A 73 -44.69 -15.82 -43.80
N SER A 74 -43.75 -16.47 -43.11
CA SER A 74 -43.26 -17.80 -43.45
C SER A 74 -43.43 -18.71 -42.23
N THR A 75 -44.52 -19.46 -42.21
CA THR A 75 -44.67 -20.68 -41.42
C THR A 75 -43.68 -21.73 -41.92
N LEU A 76 -42.88 -22.33 -41.01
CA LEU A 76 -42.72 -23.79 -40.92
C LEU A 76 -41.84 -24.23 -39.75
N ALA A 77 -42.42 -25.18 -39.01
CA ALA A 77 -41.81 -26.35 -38.37
C ALA A 77 -40.79 -26.15 -37.23
N ALA A 78 -41.28 -26.46 -36.03
CA ALA A 78 -40.50 -26.79 -34.85
C ALA A 78 -39.61 -28.02 -35.08
N PHE A 79 -38.32 -27.90 -34.78
CA PHE A 79 -37.47 -29.02 -34.40
C PHE A 79 -37.04 -28.81 -32.95
N SER A 80 -37.60 -29.63 -32.06
CA SER A 80 -37.21 -29.74 -30.66
C SER A 80 -35.87 -30.45 -30.55
N LEU A 81 -34.80 -29.71 -30.22
CA LEU A 81 -33.56 -30.30 -29.72
C LEU A 81 -33.51 -30.13 -28.20
N SER A 82 -33.86 -31.19 -27.48
CA SER A 82 -33.76 -31.26 -26.02
C SER A 82 -32.29 -31.47 -25.62
N THR A 83 -31.56 -30.39 -25.35
CA THR A 83 -30.29 -30.46 -24.60
C THR A 83 -30.56 -30.11 -23.14
N LYS A 84 -30.34 -31.10 -22.26
CA LYS A 84 -30.38 -30.93 -20.81
C LYS A 84 -29.37 -29.82 -20.41
N LEU A 85 -29.87 -28.66 -19.99
CA LEU A 85 -29.05 -27.68 -19.28
C LEU A 85 -28.66 -28.27 -17.92
N GLN A 86 -27.42 -28.72 -17.80
CA GLN A 86 -26.76 -28.84 -16.50
C GLN A 86 -26.48 -27.42 -16.01
N LYS A 87 -27.12 -27.02 -14.91
CA LYS A 87 -26.76 -25.79 -14.18
C LYS A 87 -25.30 -25.91 -13.73
N PRO A 88 -24.40 -24.98 -14.08
CA PRO A 88 -23.11 -24.92 -13.43
C PRO A 88 -23.31 -24.21 -12.09
N SER A 89 -23.03 -24.91 -10.99
CA SER A 89 -22.74 -24.28 -9.70
C SER A 89 -21.48 -23.43 -9.88
N LEU A 90 -21.67 -22.13 -10.11
CA LEU A 90 -20.62 -21.18 -10.51
C LEU A 90 -20.06 -20.36 -9.33
N LEU A 91 -20.44 -20.67 -8.09
CA LEU A 91 -20.13 -19.82 -6.92
C LEU A 91 -19.74 -20.61 -5.65
N GLU A 92 -19.21 -21.82 -5.77
CA GLU A 92 -18.56 -22.50 -4.63
C GLU A 92 -17.07 -22.63 -4.89
N SER A 93 -16.29 -21.69 -4.34
CA SER A 93 -14.85 -21.88 -4.12
C SER A 93 -14.55 -21.72 -2.64
N SER A 94 -14.14 -22.81 -1.99
CA SER A 94 -13.86 -22.91 -0.55
C SER A 94 -12.51 -22.32 -0.12
N PHE A 95 -12.09 -21.23 -0.77
CA PHE A 95 -11.03 -20.37 -0.25
C PHE A 95 -11.54 -18.93 -0.37
N HIS A 96 -12.16 -18.49 0.73
CA HIS A 96 -12.78 -17.18 1.01
C HIS A 96 -14.20 -16.99 0.48
N GLY A 97 -15.12 -16.76 1.44
CA GLY A 97 -16.55 -16.58 1.25
C GLY A 97 -17.34 -17.42 2.26
N VAL A 98 -17.57 -16.90 3.47
CA VAL A 98 -18.46 -17.54 4.46
C VAL A 98 -19.91 -17.15 4.15
N PRO A 99 -20.84 -18.08 3.92
CA PRO A 99 -22.26 -17.81 4.04
C PRO A 99 -22.71 -18.13 5.48
N VAL A 100 -23.20 -17.13 6.21
CA VAL A 100 -23.90 -17.35 7.48
C VAL A 100 -25.34 -17.78 7.18
N ALA A 101 -25.73 -19.00 7.51
CA ALA A 101 -27.13 -19.43 7.49
C ALA A 101 -27.56 -20.14 8.78
N ARG A 102 -28.72 -19.71 9.27
CA ARG A 102 -29.43 -20.01 10.51
C ARG A 102 -29.88 -21.48 10.62
N VAL A 103 -29.70 -22.09 11.79
CA VAL A 103 -30.10 -23.48 12.11
C VAL A 103 -31.63 -23.62 12.23
N GLN A 104 -32.21 -24.56 11.49
CA GLN A 104 -33.45 -25.28 11.87
C GLN A 104 -33.34 -26.77 11.50
N PRO A 105 -33.90 -27.69 12.31
CA PRO A 105 -33.76 -29.12 12.07
C PRO A 105 -34.97 -29.69 11.29
N LEU A 106 -34.74 -30.62 10.34
CA LEU A 106 -35.31 -31.98 10.35
C LEU A 106 -35.17 -32.76 9.02
N LYS A 107 -34.90 -34.06 9.22
CA LYS A 107 -35.26 -35.27 8.47
C LYS A 107 -34.50 -35.66 7.19
N ALA A 108 -33.98 -36.89 7.30
CA ALA A 108 -33.22 -37.64 6.32
C ALA A 108 -34.05 -38.04 5.09
N VAL A 109 -33.47 -37.83 3.92
CA VAL A 109 -33.84 -38.49 2.67
C VAL A 109 -32.54 -38.94 2.00
N SER A 110 -32.52 -40.22 1.64
CA SER A 110 -31.43 -40.89 0.91
C SER A 110 -31.26 -40.31 -0.49
N SER A 111 -30.03 -39.96 -0.87
CA SER A 111 -29.65 -39.81 -2.28
C SER A 111 -28.17 -40.09 -2.50
N ASN A 112 -27.91 -40.95 -3.48
CA ASN A 112 -26.63 -41.43 -3.96
C ASN A 112 -25.59 -40.33 -4.26
N GLY A 113 -24.35 -40.62 -3.83
CA GLY A 113 -23.14 -40.49 -4.62
C GLY A 113 -22.85 -39.15 -5.27
N HIS A 114 -22.09 -38.31 -4.56
CA HIS A 114 -20.86 -37.64 -5.05
C HIS A 114 -20.22 -36.96 -3.84
N GLY A 115 -19.38 -37.71 -3.11
CA GLY A 115 -18.59 -37.15 -2.03
C GLY A 115 -17.51 -36.25 -2.61
N LEU A 116 -17.61 -34.94 -2.36
CA LEU A 116 -16.47 -34.04 -2.42
C LEU A 116 -15.54 -34.45 -1.27
N SER A 117 -14.57 -35.31 -1.58
CA SER A 117 -13.47 -35.64 -0.68
C SER A 117 -12.59 -34.41 -0.56
N VAL A 118 -12.73 -33.67 0.55
CA VAL A 118 -11.66 -32.81 1.03
C VAL A 118 -10.58 -33.75 1.55
N SER A 119 -9.65 -34.13 0.68
CA SER A 119 -8.45 -34.85 1.10
C SER A 119 -7.55 -33.86 1.84
N MET A 120 -7.69 -33.81 3.16
CA MET A 120 -6.54 -33.51 4.00
C MET A 120 -5.59 -34.68 3.82
N SER A 121 -4.58 -34.53 2.96
CA SER A 121 -3.55 -35.55 2.81
C SER A 121 -2.78 -35.64 4.13
N ASP A 122 -3.14 -36.70 4.84
CA ASP A 122 -2.48 -37.31 5.98
C ASP A 122 -0.97 -37.51 5.72
N GLY A 123 -0.22 -37.50 6.81
CA GLY A 123 1.23 -37.41 6.85
C GLY A 123 1.99 -38.54 6.17
N GLY A 124 3.24 -38.23 5.82
CA GLY A 124 4.29 -39.25 5.79
C GLY A 124 4.52 -39.98 4.47
N SER A 125 4.75 -39.26 3.38
CA SER A 125 5.89 -39.58 2.50
C SER A 125 6.29 -38.33 1.74
N THR A 126 7.36 -37.66 2.15
CA THR A 126 8.04 -36.73 1.25
C THR A 126 8.73 -37.59 0.20
N SER A 127 7.99 -38.01 -0.83
CA SER A 127 8.59 -38.49 -2.06
C SER A 127 9.31 -37.28 -2.64
N ALA A 128 10.58 -37.12 -2.26
CA ALA A 128 11.47 -36.11 -2.81
C ALA A 128 11.42 -36.28 -4.31
N TYR A 129 10.97 -35.26 -5.03
CA TYR A 129 10.96 -35.29 -6.47
C TYR A 129 12.40 -35.44 -6.97
N ASP A 130 12.60 -36.27 -7.98
CA ASP A 130 13.91 -36.45 -8.59
C ASP A 130 14.21 -35.22 -9.46
N LEU A 131 15.14 -34.36 -9.00
CA LEU A 131 15.57 -33.18 -9.76
C LEU A 131 16.19 -33.54 -11.12
N SER A 132 16.72 -34.75 -11.29
CA SER A 132 17.27 -35.22 -12.56
C SER A 132 16.20 -35.72 -13.54
N ASN A 133 15.00 -36.04 -13.04
CA ASN A 133 13.87 -36.51 -13.84
C ASN A 133 12.56 -35.78 -13.47
N PHE A 134 12.67 -34.48 -13.19
CA PHE A 134 11.55 -33.67 -12.75
C PHE A 134 10.65 -33.28 -13.92
N LYS A 135 9.34 -33.43 -13.76
CA LYS A 135 8.35 -32.96 -14.74
C LYS A 135 7.11 -32.42 -14.02
N PHE A 136 6.69 -31.21 -14.39
CA PHE A 136 5.41 -30.66 -13.96
C PHE A 136 4.24 -31.37 -14.68
N GLU A 137 3.10 -31.39 -14.01
CA GLU A 137 1.84 -31.78 -14.65
C GLU A 137 1.46 -30.80 -15.78
N PRO A 138 0.83 -31.27 -16.87
CA PRO A 138 0.40 -30.39 -17.96
C PRO A 138 -0.62 -29.34 -17.50
N ILE A 139 -0.49 -28.11 -18.01
CA ILE A 139 -1.43 -27.01 -17.77
C ILE A 139 -1.67 -26.20 -19.05
N LYS A 140 -2.77 -25.43 -19.11
CA LYS A 140 -3.05 -24.46 -20.19
C LYS A 140 -2.95 -23.03 -19.68
N GLU A 141 -2.44 -22.14 -20.51
CA GLU A 141 -2.26 -20.71 -20.20
C GLU A 141 -3.58 -20.04 -19.82
N SER A 142 -4.67 -20.38 -20.54
CA SER A 142 -6.01 -19.85 -20.25
C SER A 142 -6.56 -20.25 -18.88
N ILE A 143 -6.11 -21.38 -18.31
CA ILE A 143 -6.49 -21.78 -16.95
C ILE A 143 -5.84 -20.83 -15.95
N VAL A 144 -4.53 -20.57 -16.11
CA VAL A 144 -3.77 -19.65 -15.25
C VAL A 144 -4.36 -18.24 -15.29
N SER A 145 -4.66 -17.71 -16.49
CA SER A 145 -5.32 -16.40 -16.64
C SER A 145 -6.66 -16.34 -15.93
N ARG A 146 -7.52 -17.36 -16.10
CA ARG A 146 -8.84 -17.40 -15.43
C ARG A 146 -8.73 -17.51 -13.92
N GLU A 147 -7.77 -18.27 -13.39
CA GLU A 147 -7.56 -18.40 -11.95
C GLU A 147 -7.19 -17.06 -11.31
N MET A 148 -6.23 -16.33 -11.89
CA MET A 148 -5.84 -15.03 -11.37
C MET A 148 -6.97 -14.00 -11.47
N THR A 149 -7.59 -13.88 -12.65
CA THR A 149 -8.67 -12.90 -12.88
C THR A 149 -9.87 -13.17 -11.99
N ARG A 150 -10.28 -14.44 -11.84
CA ARG A 150 -11.44 -14.79 -11.01
C ARG A 150 -11.20 -14.39 -9.56
N ARG A 151 -10.02 -14.72 -9.00
CA ARG A 151 -9.69 -14.40 -7.60
C ARG A 151 -9.60 -12.90 -7.37
N TYR A 152 -8.86 -12.18 -8.22
CA TYR A 152 -8.71 -10.73 -8.08
C TYR A 152 -10.04 -10.00 -8.23
N MET A 153 -10.91 -10.43 -9.16
CA MET A 153 -12.24 -9.84 -9.31
C MET A 153 -13.15 -10.13 -8.11
N THR A 154 -13.10 -11.34 -7.54
CA THR A 154 -13.82 -11.65 -6.29
C THR A 154 -13.32 -10.77 -5.14
N ASP A 155 -12.01 -10.54 -5.03
CA ASP A 155 -11.44 -9.63 -4.04
C ASP A 155 -11.93 -8.19 -4.26
N MET A 156 -11.91 -7.70 -5.49
CA MET A 156 -12.42 -6.35 -5.83
C MET A 156 -13.90 -6.19 -5.50
N ILE A 157 -14.73 -7.21 -5.74
CA ILE A 157 -16.16 -7.18 -5.40
C ILE A 157 -16.33 -7.17 -3.87
N THR A 158 -15.60 -8.04 -3.18
CA THR A 158 -15.72 -8.20 -1.71
C THR A 158 -15.29 -6.93 -0.98
N TYR A 159 -14.19 -6.32 -1.40
CA TYR A 159 -13.60 -5.18 -0.71
C TYR A 159 -14.04 -3.83 -1.29
N ALA A 160 -14.96 -3.78 -2.26
CA ALA A 160 -15.52 -2.51 -2.74
C ALA A 160 -16.25 -1.72 -1.63
N ASP A 161 -16.74 -2.42 -0.61
CA ASP A 161 -17.26 -1.90 0.66
C ASP A 161 -16.66 -2.74 1.79
N THR A 162 -15.77 -2.15 2.60
CA THR A 162 -14.96 -2.86 3.61
C THR A 162 -14.99 -2.15 4.97
N ASP A 163 -14.61 -2.84 6.05
CA ASP A 163 -14.54 -2.21 7.37
C ASP A 163 -13.41 -1.18 7.45
N VAL A 164 -12.18 -1.60 7.15
CA VAL A 164 -10.99 -0.76 7.23
C VAL A 164 -10.19 -0.80 5.94
N VAL A 165 -9.80 0.38 5.46
CA VAL A 165 -8.79 0.55 4.42
C VAL A 165 -7.52 1.13 5.04
N ILE A 166 -6.38 0.48 4.83
CA ILE A 166 -5.06 0.97 5.22
C ILE A 166 -4.33 1.42 3.96
N VAL A 167 -3.91 2.68 3.91
CA VAL A 167 -3.15 3.24 2.78
C VAL A 167 -1.67 3.27 3.13
N GLY A 168 -0.87 2.51 2.38
CA GLY A 168 0.56 2.29 2.62
C GLY A 168 0.84 1.03 3.45
N ALA A 169 1.64 0.12 2.90
CA ALA A 169 2.09 -1.11 3.54
C ALA A 169 3.52 -0.98 4.09
N GLY A 170 3.86 0.17 4.69
CA GLY A 170 5.10 0.36 5.45
C GLY A 170 5.05 -0.28 6.84
N ALA A 171 6.10 -0.13 7.66
CA ALA A 171 6.14 -0.69 9.01
C ALA A 171 4.91 -0.34 9.87
N ALA A 172 4.45 0.92 9.84
CA ALA A 172 3.27 1.34 10.59
C ALA A 172 1.96 0.75 10.05
N GLY A 173 1.76 0.78 8.73
CA GLY A 173 0.58 0.19 8.08
C GLY A 173 0.49 -1.33 8.28
N LEU A 174 1.61 -2.05 8.14
CA LEU A 174 1.68 -3.49 8.40
C LEU A 174 1.43 -3.82 9.88
N SER A 175 1.94 -3.01 10.81
CA SER A 175 1.70 -3.20 12.25
C SER A 175 0.23 -2.93 12.62
N CYS A 176 -0.38 -1.91 12.02
CA CYS A 176 -1.82 -1.64 12.14
C CYS A 176 -2.67 -2.80 11.59
N ALA A 177 -2.35 -3.26 10.39
CA ALA A 177 -3.05 -4.37 9.75
C ALA A 177 -2.94 -5.65 10.57
N TRP A 178 -1.74 -5.95 11.09
CA TRP A 178 -1.52 -7.11 11.95
C TRP A 178 -2.40 -7.05 13.20
N GLU A 179 -2.39 -5.92 13.91
CA GLU A 179 -3.18 -5.75 15.12
C GLU A 179 -4.70 -5.84 14.85
N LEU A 180 -5.19 -5.19 13.77
CA LEU A 180 -6.60 -5.28 13.36
C LEU A 180 -7.01 -6.70 13.00
N SER A 181 -6.16 -7.41 12.24
CA SER A 181 -6.45 -8.76 11.75
C SER A 181 -6.58 -9.82 12.85
N LYS A 182 -6.19 -9.49 14.08
CA LYS A 182 -6.42 -10.36 15.26
C LYS A 182 -7.91 -10.53 15.55
N ASN A 183 -8.73 -9.53 15.22
CA ASN A 183 -10.18 -9.67 15.20
C ASN A 183 -10.61 -10.23 13.82
N PRO A 184 -11.09 -11.49 13.76
CA PRO A 184 -11.44 -12.13 12.49
C PRO A 184 -12.67 -11.53 11.80
N ASP A 185 -13.49 -10.76 12.53
CA ASP A 185 -14.72 -10.17 12.02
C ASP A 185 -14.49 -8.82 11.31
N VAL A 186 -13.26 -8.28 11.37
CA VAL A 186 -12.90 -7.02 10.71
C VAL A 186 -12.24 -7.30 9.37
N GLN A 187 -12.84 -6.82 8.28
CA GLN A 187 -12.25 -6.87 6.94
C GLN A 187 -11.22 -5.75 6.75
N VAL A 188 -9.99 -6.12 6.37
CA VAL A 188 -8.86 -5.19 6.23
C VAL A 188 -8.35 -5.20 4.79
N ALA A 189 -8.62 -4.13 4.04
CA ALA A 189 -7.98 -3.88 2.76
C ALA A 189 -6.71 -3.04 2.96
N ILE A 190 -5.61 -3.44 2.32
CA ILE A 190 -4.35 -2.70 2.32
C ILE A 190 -4.09 -2.24 0.88
N ILE A 191 -4.01 -0.93 0.68
CA ILE A 191 -3.68 -0.30 -0.61
C ILE A 191 -2.21 0.11 -0.57
N GLU A 192 -1.40 -0.46 -1.46
CA GLU A 192 0.02 -0.18 -1.57
C GLU A 192 0.40 0.15 -3.01
N GLN A 193 0.94 1.35 -3.23
CA GLN A 193 1.29 1.81 -4.57
C GLN A 193 2.49 1.07 -5.18
N SER A 194 3.44 0.62 -4.37
CA SER A 194 4.59 -0.16 -4.81
C SER A 194 4.17 -1.59 -5.16
N VAL A 195 4.90 -2.22 -6.09
CA VAL A 195 4.79 -3.66 -6.32
C VAL A 195 5.27 -4.43 -5.07
N GLY A 196 6.39 -3.99 -4.48
CA GLY A 196 6.92 -4.57 -3.25
C GLY A 196 6.41 -3.79 -2.03
N PRO A 197 5.55 -4.38 -1.18
CA PRO A 197 5.18 -3.77 0.11
C PRO A 197 6.37 -3.72 1.08
N GLY A 198 6.19 -3.08 2.24
CA GLY A 198 7.21 -2.92 3.28
C GLY A 198 7.72 -1.48 3.43
N GLY A 199 7.48 -0.62 2.44
CA GLY A 199 7.92 0.77 2.45
C GLY A 199 9.43 0.89 2.72
N GLY A 200 9.81 1.79 3.64
CA GLY A 200 11.21 2.00 4.04
C GLY A 200 11.81 0.92 4.95
N ALA A 201 11.04 -0.09 5.38
CA ALA A 201 11.48 -1.06 6.39
C ALA A 201 12.28 -2.26 5.83
N TRP A 202 12.85 -2.12 4.64
CA TRP A 202 13.75 -3.13 4.06
C TRP A 202 15.20 -2.95 4.49
N LEU A 203 15.56 -1.75 4.95
CA LEU A 203 16.91 -1.36 5.33
C LEU A 203 16.90 -0.58 6.66
N GLY A 204 18.06 -0.49 7.28
CA GLY A 204 18.36 0.52 8.29
C GLY A 204 18.80 1.85 7.65
N GLY A 205 19.60 2.63 8.36
CA GLY A 205 20.15 3.88 7.83
C GLY A 205 21.21 3.67 6.77
N GLN A 206 21.27 4.56 5.78
CA GLN A 206 22.36 4.63 4.79
C GLN A 206 22.64 3.31 4.06
N LEU A 207 21.58 2.57 3.72
CA LEU A 207 21.63 1.25 3.07
C LEU A 207 22.24 0.12 3.92
N PHE A 208 22.49 0.35 5.20
CA PHE A 208 22.84 -0.72 6.14
C PHE A 208 21.63 -1.59 6.47
N SER A 209 21.87 -2.76 7.08
CA SER A 209 20.84 -3.78 7.27
C SER A 209 20.11 -3.72 8.60
N ALA A 210 20.83 -3.46 9.69
CA ALA A 210 20.32 -3.62 11.05
C ALA A 210 19.13 -2.69 11.33
N MET A 211 18.11 -3.21 12.02
CA MET A 211 16.94 -2.46 12.45
C MET A 211 16.97 -2.29 13.96
N VAL A 212 17.15 -1.05 14.40
CA VAL A 212 17.16 -0.67 15.81
C VAL A 212 15.73 -0.39 16.27
N VAL A 213 15.35 -0.94 17.42
CA VAL A 213 14.01 -0.81 18.02
C VAL A 213 14.18 -0.50 19.51
N ARG A 214 13.79 0.71 19.93
CA ARG A 214 13.81 1.09 21.35
C ARG A 214 12.76 0.32 22.16
N LYS A 215 13.09 0.02 23.42
CA LYS A 215 12.13 -0.57 24.36
C LYS A 215 11.05 0.47 24.72
N PRO A 216 9.79 0.06 24.98
CA PRO A 216 9.30 -1.31 25.12
C PRO A 216 8.85 -2.01 23.81
N ALA A 217 9.12 -1.46 22.61
CA ALA A 217 8.59 -2.02 21.36
C ALA A 217 9.07 -3.45 21.01
N HIS A 218 10.12 -3.95 21.67
CA HIS A 218 10.55 -5.34 21.57
C HIS A 218 9.47 -6.38 21.95
N HIS A 219 8.47 -6.04 22.78
CA HIS A 219 7.36 -6.95 23.06
C HIS A 219 6.55 -7.31 21.80
N PHE A 220 6.45 -6.36 20.86
CA PHE A 220 5.81 -6.62 19.58
C PHE A 220 6.63 -7.60 18.72
N LEU A 221 7.96 -7.53 18.80
CA LEU A 221 8.84 -8.50 18.14
C LEU A 221 8.67 -9.90 18.72
N ASN A 222 8.52 -10.01 20.04
CA ASN A 222 8.24 -11.28 20.72
C ASN A 222 6.92 -11.89 20.25
N GLU A 223 5.87 -11.07 20.12
CA GLU A 223 4.58 -11.51 19.57
C GLU A 223 4.72 -12.04 18.14
N LEU A 224 5.53 -11.38 17.32
CA LEU A 224 5.83 -11.79 15.96
C LEU A 224 6.86 -12.92 15.88
N GLY A 225 7.48 -13.34 16.98
CA GLY A 225 8.53 -14.37 17.01
C GLY A 225 9.75 -13.97 16.17
N ILE A 226 10.18 -12.71 16.27
CA ILE A 226 11.36 -12.19 15.58
C ILE A 226 12.52 -12.09 16.57
N ASP A 227 13.59 -12.82 16.29
CA ASP A 227 14.81 -12.76 17.09
C ASP A 227 15.52 -11.40 16.94
N TYR A 228 16.11 -10.95 18.05
CA TYR A 228 16.87 -9.72 18.14
C TYR A 228 18.03 -9.86 19.13
N ASP A 229 19.07 -9.05 18.94
CA ASP A 229 20.12 -8.86 19.93
C ASP A 229 19.66 -7.82 20.96
N GLU A 230 19.59 -8.22 22.23
CA GLU A 230 19.19 -7.33 23.31
C GLU A 230 20.33 -6.38 23.72
N LYS A 231 19.96 -5.12 24.00
CA LYS A 231 20.77 -4.08 24.66
C LYS A 231 19.94 -3.50 25.82
N ASP A 232 20.53 -2.59 26.58
CA ASP A 232 19.92 -2.04 27.79
C ASP A 232 18.55 -1.41 27.47
N ASP A 233 18.53 -0.37 26.63
CA ASP A 233 17.31 0.42 26.34
C ASP A 233 16.71 0.17 24.95
N TYR A 234 17.31 -0.73 24.16
CA TYR A 234 16.88 -1.05 22.81
C TYR A 234 17.25 -2.47 22.41
N VAL A 235 16.73 -2.92 21.27
CA VAL A 235 17.07 -4.21 20.66
C VAL A 235 17.44 -3.99 19.19
N VAL A 236 18.18 -4.95 18.63
CA VAL A 236 18.66 -4.87 17.24
C VAL A 236 18.26 -6.13 16.49
N ILE A 237 17.41 -5.98 15.48
CA ILE A 237 17.10 -7.06 14.54
C ILE A 237 18.22 -7.10 13.51
N LYS A 238 18.78 -8.29 13.26
CA LYS A 238 19.94 -8.48 12.36
C LYS A 238 19.76 -7.84 10.98
N HIS A 239 18.52 -7.81 10.49
CA HIS A 239 18.18 -7.16 9.24
C HIS A 239 16.73 -6.66 9.28
N ALA A 240 16.49 -5.42 8.86
CA ALA A 240 15.15 -4.83 8.71
C ALA A 240 14.19 -5.72 7.89
N ALA A 241 14.69 -6.33 6.80
CA ALA A 241 13.97 -7.32 6.00
C ALA A 241 13.43 -8.51 6.81
N LEU A 242 14.08 -8.94 7.90
CA LEU A 242 13.57 -10.01 8.75
C LEU A 242 12.27 -9.59 9.44
N PHE A 243 12.20 -8.38 9.97
CA PHE A 243 10.96 -7.85 10.53
C PHE A 243 9.86 -7.78 9.47
N THR A 244 10.17 -7.10 8.36
CA THR A 244 9.19 -6.80 7.31
C THR A 244 8.65 -8.05 6.63
N SER A 245 9.50 -9.02 6.31
CA SER A 245 9.06 -10.28 5.71
C SER A 245 8.27 -11.16 6.69
N THR A 246 8.68 -11.22 7.97
CA THR A 246 7.96 -12.02 8.98
C THR A 246 6.56 -11.48 9.25
N ILE A 247 6.42 -10.17 9.51
CA ILE A 247 5.09 -9.58 9.77
C ILE A 247 4.19 -9.74 8.55
N MET A 248 4.72 -9.51 7.34
CA MET A 248 3.97 -9.63 6.09
C MET A 248 3.53 -11.08 5.84
N SER A 249 4.40 -12.06 6.06
CA SER A 249 4.04 -13.48 5.90
C SER A 249 2.91 -13.88 6.85
N LYS A 250 3.01 -13.50 8.13
CA LYS A 250 1.97 -13.81 9.13
C LYS A 250 0.66 -13.07 8.86
N LEU A 251 0.74 -11.81 8.42
CA LEU A 251 -0.41 -10.98 8.09
C LEU A 251 -1.15 -11.50 6.86
N LEU A 252 -0.44 -11.79 5.76
CA LEU A 252 -1.06 -12.23 4.50
C LEU A 252 -1.64 -13.65 4.57
N ALA A 253 -1.32 -14.41 5.62
CA ALA A 253 -1.96 -15.69 5.92
C ALA A 253 -3.34 -15.52 6.59
N ARG A 254 -3.72 -14.32 7.00
CA ARG A 254 -5.01 -14.04 7.64
C ARG A 254 -6.13 -14.00 6.59
N PRO A 255 -7.26 -14.69 6.81
CA PRO A 255 -8.34 -14.79 5.81
C PRO A 255 -9.16 -13.49 5.64
N ASN A 256 -9.07 -12.57 6.61
CA ASN A 256 -9.78 -11.29 6.64
C ASN A 256 -8.91 -10.11 6.16
N VAL A 257 -7.75 -10.39 5.57
CA VAL A 257 -6.82 -9.37 5.07
C VAL A 257 -6.65 -9.53 3.57
N LYS A 258 -6.70 -8.41 2.84
CA LYS A 258 -6.36 -8.37 1.42
C LYS A 258 -5.36 -7.27 1.12
N LEU A 259 -4.25 -7.64 0.49
CA LEU A 259 -3.29 -6.71 -0.07
C LEU A 259 -3.59 -6.43 -1.54
N PHE A 260 -3.80 -5.16 -1.86
CA PHE A 260 -3.83 -4.61 -3.21
C PHE A 260 -2.56 -3.77 -3.42
N ASN A 261 -1.46 -4.45 -3.72
CA ASN A 261 -0.21 -3.82 -4.13
C ASN A 261 -0.26 -3.39 -5.61
N ALA A 262 0.65 -2.51 -6.02
CA ALA A 262 0.61 -1.80 -7.30
C ALA A 262 -0.66 -0.94 -7.53
N VAL A 263 -1.35 -0.56 -6.44
CA VAL A 263 -2.56 0.27 -6.45
C VAL A 263 -2.32 1.50 -5.58
N ALA A 264 -2.47 2.70 -6.15
CA ALA A 264 -2.35 3.94 -5.43
C ALA A 264 -3.73 4.43 -4.96
N SER A 265 -3.75 5.13 -3.82
CA SER A 265 -4.87 5.96 -3.41
C SER A 265 -4.61 7.37 -3.91
N GLU A 266 -5.39 7.83 -4.89
CA GLU A 266 -5.21 9.14 -5.52
C GLU A 266 -6.02 10.24 -4.83
N ASP A 267 -7.15 9.86 -4.22
CA ASP A 267 -8.09 10.75 -3.55
C ASP A 267 -8.84 10.00 -2.42
N LEU A 268 -9.69 10.72 -1.70
CA LEU A 268 -10.54 10.25 -0.61
C LEU A 268 -12.02 10.35 -1.03
N ILE A 269 -12.83 9.40 -0.58
CA ILE A 269 -14.28 9.53 -0.64
C ILE A 269 -14.72 10.36 0.57
N ILE A 270 -15.33 11.53 0.37
CA ILE A 270 -15.77 12.40 1.47
C ILE A 270 -17.28 12.64 1.35
N LYS A 271 -18.04 12.25 2.38
CA LYS A 271 -19.49 12.42 2.46
C LYS A 271 -19.84 13.13 3.77
N GLY A 272 -20.47 14.30 3.70
CA GLY A 272 -20.93 15.04 4.89
C GLY A 272 -19.83 15.42 5.89
N GLY A 273 -18.62 15.75 5.40
CA GLY A 273 -17.47 16.08 6.25
C GLY A 273 -16.79 14.88 6.92
N ARG A 274 -17.14 13.65 6.51
CA ARG A 274 -16.51 12.39 6.95
C ARG A 274 -15.81 11.71 5.77
N VAL A 275 -14.59 11.22 6.01
CA VAL A 275 -13.91 10.31 5.07
C VAL A 275 -14.59 8.95 5.14
N ALA A 276 -14.99 8.42 4.00
CA ALA A 276 -15.81 7.21 3.86
C ALA A 276 -15.22 6.21 2.85
N GLY A 277 -13.91 6.30 2.60
CA GLY A 277 -13.20 5.41 1.68
C GLY A 277 -12.12 6.14 0.87
N VAL A 278 -11.63 5.45 -0.15
CA VAL A 278 -10.51 5.89 -1.00
C VAL A 278 -10.86 5.78 -2.48
N VAL A 279 -10.25 6.65 -3.27
CA VAL A 279 -10.27 6.62 -4.73
C VAL A 279 -8.97 6.00 -5.19
N THR A 280 -9.05 4.91 -5.94
CA THR A 280 -7.91 4.04 -6.25
C THR A 280 -7.64 3.95 -7.73
N ASN A 281 -6.38 3.76 -8.10
CA ASN A 281 -6.00 3.42 -9.47
C ASN A 281 -4.76 2.53 -9.45
N TRP A 282 -4.42 1.94 -10.59
CA TRP A 282 -3.10 1.34 -10.74
C TRP A 282 -2.05 2.43 -10.54
N ALA A 283 -1.03 2.16 -9.73
CA ALA A 283 -0.03 3.19 -9.40
C ALA A 283 0.68 3.77 -10.64
N LEU A 284 0.87 2.94 -11.68
CA LEU A 284 1.40 3.39 -12.97
C LEU A 284 0.45 4.34 -13.68
N VAL A 285 -0.87 4.14 -13.59
CA VAL A 285 -1.84 5.09 -14.14
C VAL A 285 -1.72 6.43 -13.40
N SER A 286 -1.65 6.38 -12.06
CA SER A 286 -1.50 7.57 -11.22
C SER A 286 -0.26 8.42 -11.50
N MET A 287 0.84 7.79 -11.88
CA MET A 287 2.08 8.49 -12.24
C MET A 287 2.09 9.01 -13.69
N ASN A 288 1.06 8.72 -14.48
CA ASN A 288 1.08 8.92 -15.93
C ASN A 288 -0.17 9.65 -16.49
N HIS A 289 -0.97 10.31 -15.65
CA HIS A 289 -2.15 11.09 -16.07
C HIS A 289 -1.87 12.11 -17.19
N ASP A 290 -0.68 12.70 -17.22
CA ASP A 290 -0.31 13.72 -18.22
C ASP A 290 0.21 13.13 -19.55
N THR A 291 0.32 11.80 -19.65
CA THR A 291 0.99 11.13 -20.78
C THR A 291 0.06 10.27 -21.63
N GLN A 292 -1.22 10.19 -21.27
CA GLN A 292 -2.24 9.40 -21.95
C GLN A 292 -3.57 10.17 -21.98
N SER A 293 -4.59 9.61 -22.64
CA SER A 293 -5.97 10.09 -22.41
C SER A 293 -6.37 9.85 -20.95
N CYS A 294 -7.33 10.61 -20.44
CA CYS A 294 -7.81 10.46 -19.06
C CYS A 294 -8.23 9.01 -18.77
N MET A 295 -7.75 8.47 -17.65
CA MET A 295 -8.04 7.12 -17.18
C MET A 295 -8.64 7.25 -15.79
N ASP A 296 -9.97 7.25 -15.73
CA ASP A 296 -10.70 7.45 -14.48
C ASP A 296 -10.29 6.41 -13.42
N PRO A 297 -10.27 6.82 -12.14
CA PRO A 297 -10.00 5.91 -11.04
C PRO A 297 -11.21 5.00 -10.74
N ASN A 298 -10.96 4.01 -9.88
CA ASN A 298 -11.97 3.21 -9.22
C ASN A 298 -12.17 3.70 -7.76
N VAL A 299 -13.10 3.09 -7.02
CA VAL A 299 -13.47 3.50 -5.67
C VAL A 299 -13.58 2.31 -4.72
N MET A 300 -13.29 2.55 -3.44
CA MET A 300 -13.44 1.60 -2.35
C MET A 300 -14.04 2.32 -1.14
N GLU A 301 -15.28 2.00 -0.79
CA GLU A 301 -15.93 2.54 0.41
C GLU A 301 -15.38 1.85 1.66
N SER A 302 -15.28 2.61 2.75
CA SER A 302 -14.91 2.04 4.04
C SER A 302 -15.51 2.76 5.23
N LYS A 303 -15.67 2.02 6.33
CA LYS A 303 -16.12 2.61 7.61
C LYS A 303 -15.02 3.48 8.23
N VAL A 304 -13.77 3.04 8.11
CA VAL A 304 -12.58 3.74 8.60
C VAL A 304 -11.45 3.67 7.56
N VAL A 305 -10.73 4.77 7.37
CA VAL A 305 -9.46 4.83 6.64
C VAL A 305 -8.33 5.02 7.64
N VAL A 306 -7.26 4.24 7.51
CA VAL A 306 -5.99 4.44 8.22
C VAL A 306 -4.93 4.83 7.19
N SER A 307 -4.51 6.09 7.19
CA SER A 307 -3.44 6.56 6.33
C SER A 307 -2.08 6.38 7.00
N SER A 308 -1.21 5.66 6.31
CA SER A 308 0.16 5.35 6.72
C SER A 308 1.14 5.56 5.56
N CYS A 309 0.95 6.64 4.80
CA CYS A 309 1.67 6.94 3.56
C CYS A 309 3.13 7.36 3.77
N GLY A 310 3.62 7.36 5.02
CA GLY A 310 4.95 7.86 5.36
C GLY A 310 5.14 9.33 4.99
N HIS A 311 6.40 9.73 4.79
CA HIS A 311 6.76 11.11 4.44
C HIS A 311 7.61 11.22 3.16
N ASP A 312 8.12 10.10 2.65
CA ASP A 312 9.08 10.05 1.54
C ASP A 312 8.42 9.76 0.20
N GLY A 313 9.09 10.18 -0.88
CA GLY A 313 8.71 9.86 -2.25
C GLY A 313 7.52 10.68 -2.79
N PRO A 314 7.14 10.44 -4.06
CA PRO A 314 6.11 11.21 -4.73
C PRO A 314 4.70 11.03 -4.13
N MET A 315 4.44 9.90 -3.47
CA MET A 315 3.19 9.62 -2.74
C MET A 315 3.35 9.70 -1.21
N GLY A 316 4.43 10.32 -0.74
CA GLY A 316 4.63 10.53 0.70
C GLY A 316 3.58 11.48 1.25
N ALA A 317 2.96 11.11 2.36
CA ALA A 317 1.96 11.90 3.06
C ALA A 317 0.72 12.30 2.23
N THR A 318 0.34 11.45 1.27
CA THR A 318 -0.80 11.71 0.36
C THR A 318 -2.09 12.00 1.12
N GLY A 319 -2.39 11.26 2.19
CA GLY A 319 -3.62 11.42 2.94
C GLY A 319 -3.74 12.81 3.57
N VAL A 320 -2.75 13.22 4.36
CA VAL A 320 -2.78 14.52 5.05
C VAL A 320 -2.67 15.70 4.07
N LYS A 321 -1.86 15.57 3.01
CA LYS A 321 -1.81 16.57 1.93
C LYS A 321 -3.16 16.72 1.23
N ARG A 322 -3.86 15.60 1.01
CA ARG A 322 -5.19 15.63 0.40
C ARG A 322 -6.21 16.30 1.31
N LEU A 323 -6.26 15.95 2.60
CA LEU A 323 -7.14 16.59 3.59
C LEU A 323 -6.98 18.12 3.60
N ARG A 324 -5.75 18.62 3.52
CA ARG A 324 -5.47 20.06 3.42
C ARG A 324 -6.03 20.65 2.13
N SER A 325 -5.78 20.00 0.99
CA SER A 325 -6.19 20.53 -0.31
C SER A 325 -7.71 20.62 -0.49
N VAL A 326 -8.47 19.76 0.20
CA VAL A 326 -9.95 19.79 0.21
C VAL A 326 -10.53 20.63 1.35
N GLY A 327 -9.68 21.27 2.17
CA GLY A 327 -10.11 22.16 3.25
C GLY A 327 -10.66 21.46 4.49
N MET A 328 -10.36 20.17 4.71
CA MET A 328 -10.74 19.45 5.93
C MET A 328 -9.79 19.71 7.10
N ILE A 329 -8.56 20.15 6.81
CA ILE A 329 -7.58 20.63 7.80
C ILE A 329 -6.93 21.92 7.27
N GLU A 330 -6.46 22.77 8.19
CA GLU A 330 -5.92 24.09 7.83
C GLU A 330 -4.50 24.03 7.26
N SER A 331 -3.64 23.19 7.83
CA SER A 331 -2.22 23.17 7.51
C SER A 331 -1.59 21.77 7.59
N VAL A 332 -0.48 21.62 6.88
CA VAL A 332 0.45 20.49 6.96
C VAL A 332 1.82 21.14 7.10
N PRO A 333 2.29 21.42 8.33
CA PRO A 333 3.54 22.15 8.58
C PRO A 333 4.78 21.43 8.03
N GLY A 334 4.71 20.10 7.87
CA GLY A 334 5.80 19.24 7.41
C GLY A 334 6.70 18.78 8.55
N MET A 335 7.34 17.62 8.38
CA MET A 335 8.25 17.07 9.40
C MET A 335 9.40 18.04 9.70
N THR A 336 9.83 18.08 10.97
CA THR A 336 10.98 18.90 11.39
C THR A 336 12.28 18.09 11.44
N ALA A 337 13.36 18.70 11.92
CA ALA A 337 14.67 18.09 12.01
C ALA A 337 14.69 16.82 12.88
N LEU A 338 15.78 16.06 12.81
CA LEU A 338 15.90 14.79 13.50
C LEU A 338 16.15 14.97 14.99
N ASP A 339 15.27 14.40 15.82
CA ASP A 339 15.45 14.20 17.26
C ASP A 339 14.73 12.90 17.66
N MET A 340 15.48 11.81 17.85
CA MET A 340 14.91 10.48 18.11
C MET A 340 14.09 10.42 19.41
N ASN A 341 14.53 11.12 20.45
CA ASN A 341 13.88 11.05 21.76
C ASN A 341 12.51 11.74 21.68
N ALA A 342 12.47 12.96 21.14
CA ALA A 342 11.22 13.69 20.97
C ALA A 342 10.31 13.06 19.91
N ALA A 343 10.89 12.59 18.79
CA ALA A 343 10.13 12.08 17.65
C ALA A 343 9.32 10.84 17.98
N GLU A 344 9.95 9.80 18.55
CA GLU A 344 9.26 8.51 18.69
C GLU A 344 8.05 8.60 19.63
N ASP A 345 8.21 9.29 20.75
CA ASP A 345 7.13 9.51 21.71
C ASP A 345 6.02 10.40 21.10
N ALA A 346 6.40 11.47 20.39
CA ALA A 346 5.46 12.36 19.73
C ALA A 346 4.60 11.63 18.69
N ILE A 347 5.21 10.79 17.84
CA ILE A 347 4.49 10.06 16.78
C ILE A 347 3.46 9.09 17.38
N VAL A 348 3.86 8.33 18.40
CA VAL A 348 2.93 7.42 19.10
C VAL A 348 1.82 8.23 19.76
N LYS A 349 2.15 9.32 20.48
CA LYS A 349 1.16 10.17 21.15
C LYS A 349 0.17 10.80 20.16
N LEU A 350 0.64 11.30 19.03
CA LEU A 350 -0.15 12.07 18.07
C LEU A 350 -0.91 11.23 17.06
N THR A 351 -0.63 9.92 16.95
CA THR A 351 -1.47 8.98 16.19
C THR A 351 -2.91 9.04 16.70
N ARG A 352 -3.84 9.42 15.84
CA ARG A 352 -5.25 9.68 16.17
C ARG A 352 -6.15 9.67 14.92
N GLU A 353 -7.46 9.67 15.15
CA GLU A 353 -8.44 10.06 14.13
C GLU A 353 -8.32 11.59 13.92
N ILE A 354 -7.81 12.00 12.75
CA ILE A 354 -7.53 13.42 12.44
C ILE A 354 -8.82 14.15 12.07
N VAL A 355 -9.64 13.50 11.26
CA VAL A 355 -10.99 13.93 10.87
C VAL A 355 -11.90 12.72 10.98
N PRO A 356 -13.24 12.91 11.09
CA PRO A 356 -14.16 11.80 11.13
C PRO A 356 -13.92 10.82 9.98
N GLY A 357 -13.66 9.56 10.31
CA GLY A 357 -13.44 8.46 9.38
C GLY A 357 -12.00 8.27 8.91
N MET A 358 -11.05 9.11 9.30
CA MET A 358 -9.64 8.97 8.89
C MET A 358 -8.66 9.09 10.06
N ILE A 359 -7.96 7.99 10.32
CA ILE A 359 -6.85 7.88 11.26
C ILE A 359 -5.54 8.06 10.50
N VAL A 360 -4.56 8.73 11.11
CA VAL A 360 -3.21 8.86 10.56
C VAL A 360 -2.21 8.24 11.52
N THR A 361 -1.25 7.48 10.96
CA THR A 361 -0.25 6.73 11.73
C THR A 361 1.12 6.72 11.04
N GLY A 362 2.16 6.43 11.81
CA GLY A 362 3.55 6.40 11.37
C GLY A 362 4.07 7.79 11.07
N MET A 363 5.06 7.88 10.18
CA MET A 363 5.70 9.16 9.87
C MET A 363 4.79 10.18 9.16
N GLU A 364 3.64 9.78 8.63
CA GLU A 364 2.67 10.74 8.10
C GLU A 364 2.10 11.65 9.20
N VAL A 365 2.11 11.19 10.46
CA VAL A 365 1.81 12.01 11.65
C VAL A 365 2.79 13.18 11.78
N ALA A 366 4.07 12.97 11.48
CA ALA A 366 5.08 14.02 11.56
C ALA A 366 4.78 15.20 10.63
N GLU A 367 4.21 14.90 9.45
CA GLU A 367 3.91 15.90 8.42
C GLU A 367 2.76 16.81 8.83
N ILE A 368 1.69 16.24 9.40
CA ILE A 368 0.52 17.02 9.85
C ILE A 368 0.76 17.77 11.15
N ASP A 369 1.56 17.22 12.07
CA ASP A 369 1.76 17.83 13.40
C ASP A 369 3.09 18.59 13.54
N GLY A 370 3.96 18.56 12.53
CA GLY A 370 5.25 19.26 12.58
C GLY A 370 6.24 18.62 13.54
N SER A 371 6.11 17.33 13.81
CA SER A 371 6.96 16.62 14.77
C SER A 371 8.36 16.35 14.20
N PRO A 372 9.38 16.22 15.08
CA PRO A 372 10.71 15.77 14.68
C PRO A 372 10.66 14.40 14.02
N ARG A 373 11.61 14.11 13.13
CA ARG A 373 11.80 12.76 12.57
C ARG A 373 12.75 11.93 13.42
N MET A 374 12.61 10.61 13.43
CA MET A 374 13.52 9.71 14.18
C MET A 374 14.67 9.13 13.35
N GLY A 375 14.57 9.12 12.01
CA GLY A 375 15.60 8.49 11.18
C GLY A 375 15.62 6.96 11.33
N PRO A 376 16.79 6.31 11.49
CA PRO A 376 16.93 4.85 11.37
C PRO A 376 16.59 4.06 12.66
N THR A 377 15.48 4.37 13.31
CA THR A 377 14.89 3.59 14.43
C THR A 377 13.39 3.38 14.17
N PHE A 378 12.85 2.23 14.56
CA PHE A 378 11.55 1.75 14.06
C PHE A 378 10.50 1.49 15.15
N GLY A 379 10.84 1.71 16.43
CA GLY A 379 9.93 1.43 17.55
C GLY A 379 8.63 2.22 17.44
N ALA A 380 8.72 3.52 17.15
CA ALA A 380 7.54 4.36 16.96
C ALA A 380 6.62 3.86 15.84
N MET A 381 7.15 3.36 14.72
CA MET A 381 6.32 2.89 13.61
C MET A 381 5.47 1.68 14.03
N MET A 382 6.07 0.75 14.79
CA MET A 382 5.37 -0.43 15.29
C MET A 382 4.23 -0.04 16.24
N ILE A 383 4.54 0.74 17.26
CA ILE A 383 3.59 1.11 18.31
C ILE A 383 2.52 2.08 17.80
N SER A 384 2.90 3.02 16.94
CA SER A 384 1.97 3.90 16.21
C SER A 384 0.97 3.07 15.39
N GLY A 385 1.44 2.03 14.69
CA GLY A 385 0.56 1.11 13.97
C GLY A 385 -0.43 0.40 14.89
N GLN A 386 0.04 -0.18 16.00
CA GLN A 386 -0.84 -0.83 16.99
C GLN A 386 -1.87 0.14 17.59
N LYS A 387 -1.47 1.37 17.93
CA LYS A 387 -2.40 2.38 18.42
C LYS A 387 -3.47 2.74 17.38
N ALA A 388 -3.08 2.87 16.11
CA ALA A 388 -4.01 3.15 15.01
C ALA A 388 -5.05 2.02 14.84
N ALA A 389 -4.65 0.77 15.01
CA ALA A 389 -5.57 -0.36 14.99
C ALA A 389 -6.61 -0.27 16.10
N HIS A 390 -6.22 0.07 17.33
CA HIS A 390 -7.17 0.22 18.43
C HIS A 390 -8.08 1.43 18.28
N LEU A 391 -7.60 2.52 17.67
CA LEU A 391 -8.46 3.64 17.27
C LEU A 391 -9.50 3.20 16.23
N ALA A 392 -9.10 2.40 15.25
CA ALA A 392 -10.03 1.88 14.24
C ALA A 392 -11.06 0.91 14.86
N LEU A 393 -10.65 0.00 15.74
CA LEU A 393 -11.57 -0.86 16.51
C LEU A 393 -12.56 -0.04 17.32
N LYS A 394 -12.09 1.01 18.00
CA LYS A 394 -12.95 1.95 18.73
C LYS A 394 -13.96 2.64 17.81
N ALA A 395 -13.53 3.13 16.65
CA ALA A 395 -14.40 3.76 15.67
C ALA A 395 -15.44 2.80 15.08
N LEU A 396 -15.13 1.49 15.03
CA LEU A 396 -16.06 0.42 14.66
C LEU A 396 -17.00 -0.01 15.80
N GLY A 397 -16.83 0.53 17.02
CA GLY A 397 -17.60 0.12 18.20
C GLY A 397 -17.21 -1.26 18.75
N LEU A 398 -15.98 -1.70 18.49
CA LEU A 398 -15.46 -3.02 18.87
C LEU A 398 -14.54 -2.93 20.11
N PRO A 399 -14.34 -4.07 20.81
CA PRO A 399 -13.40 -4.15 21.93
C PRO A 399 -12.00 -3.65 21.53
N ASN A 400 -11.45 -2.74 22.32
CA ASN A 400 -10.19 -2.06 22.00
C ASN A 400 -9.42 -1.68 23.27
N ALA A 401 -8.11 -1.50 23.12
CA ALA A 401 -7.21 -1.26 24.25
C ALA A 401 -7.41 0.12 24.90
N LEU A 402 -7.87 1.10 24.13
CA LEU A 402 -7.98 2.49 24.56
C LEU A 402 -9.15 2.70 25.52
N ASP A 403 -10.21 1.90 25.40
CA ASP A 403 -11.35 1.89 26.31
C ASP A 403 -11.19 0.83 27.43
N GLY A 404 -10.06 0.12 27.48
CA GLY A 404 -9.83 -0.98 28.43
C GLY A 404 -10.73 -2.20 28.22
N SER A 405 -11.45 -2.27 27.09
CA SER A 405 -12.42 -3.32 26.78
C SER A 405 -11.81 -4.53 26.06
N TYR A 406 -10.54 -4.40 25.64
CA TYR A 406 -9.82 -5.47 24.96
C TYR A 406 -9.35 -6.55 25.93
N VAL A 407 -9.75 -7.81 25.65
CA VAL A 407 -9.41 -8.98 26.47
C VAL A 407 -8.19 -9.74 25.91
N GLY A 408 -7.62 -9.27 24.80
CA GLY A 408 -6.38 -9.82 24.22
C GLY A 408 -5.13 -9.30 24.94
N GLY A 409 -4.06 -10.09 24.91
CA GLY A 409 -2.81 -9.80 25.62
C GLY A 409 -2.05 -8.61 25.03
N ILE A 410 -2.41 -7.40 25.44
CA ILE A 410 -1.55 -6.23 25.32
C ILE A 410 -0.82 -6.10 26.65
N GLN A 411 0.51 -6.02 26.60
CA GLN A 411 1.29 -5.77 27.80
C GLN A 411 0.89 -4.39 28.35
N PRO A 412 0.44 -4.27 29.62
CA PRO A 412 -0.06 -3.01 30.20
C PRO A 412 0.89 -1.82 30.03
N GLU A 413 2.19 -2.10 29.98
CA GLU A 413 3.28 -1.13 29.78
C GLU A 413 3.21 -0.40 28.43
N LEU A 414 2.64 -1.04 27.38
CA LEU A 414 2.43 -0.42 26.07
C LEU A 414 1.22 0.54 26.04
N ILE A 415 0.27 0.36 26.98
CA ILE A 415 -0.90 1.23 27.13
C ILE A 415 -0.52 2.48 27.94
N LEU A 416 0.31 2.32 28.98
CA LEU A 416 0.76 3.41 29.85
C LEU A 416 1.64 4.45 29.12
N ALA A 417 2.51 4.02 28.20
CA ALA A 417 3.30 4.94 27.37
C ALA A 417 2.43 5.87 26.49
N ALA A 418 1.17 5.50 26.22
CA ALA A 418 0.22 6.33 25.48
C ALA A 418 -0.73 7.15 26.39
N ALA A 419 -0.86 6.79 27.67
CA ALA A 419 -1.83 7.37 28.62
C ALA A 419 -1.21 8.32 29.66
N ASP A 420 0.03 8.10 30.09
CA ASP A 420 0.68 8.80 31.22
C ASP A 420 1.12 10.25 30.94
N SER A 421 0.53 10.92 29.96
CA SER A 421 0.74 12.36 29.73
C SER A 421 -0.55 13.12 29.44
N ALA A 422 -1.69 12.52 29.76
CA ALA A 422 -3.00 13.17 29.83
C ALA A 422 -3.31 13.59 31.28
N ALA A 423 -2.43 14.43 31.85
CA ALA A 423 -2.66 15.17 33.09
C ALA A 423 -2.15 16.60 32.92
#